data_AF-A0A2N6NUR5-F1
#
_entry.id   AF-A0A2N6NUR5-F1
#
_cell.length_a   1.000
_cell.length_b   1.000
_cell.length_c   1.000
_cell.angle_alpha   90.00
_cell.angle_beta   90.00
_cell.angle_gamma   90.00
#
_symmetry.space_group_name_H-M   'P 1'
#
loop_
_entity.id
_entity.type
_entity.pdbx_description
1 polymer ?
#
loop_
_entity_poly.entity_id
_entity_poly.type
_entity_poly.pdbx_seq_one_letter_code
_entity_poly.pdbx_strand_id
1 'polypeptide(L)'
;MAYAADTKESDSGSSIRPNMPFLHQVQSVTITNEMFEKLYLNPANRVKGNLVQTSANPTPLPLLGFLIASTPLSCALMGWRGAGGGGAATIGTFYFFGGMLQILGAILEWIIGNTFVYIVFGSFGAFWLAFAVTLTPFFNAQGAFTANATTAAEKAAGIASFQSSTGAYWKAAAGDMQAFHALEALLRSVDFPLDLPVGDLSERLFVRRQKALKDAEDSA
;
A
#
# COMPACT_ATOMS: atom_id res chain seq x y z
N MET A 1 -3.90 -80.04 34.19
CA MET A 1 -3.36 -79.88 35.56
C MET A 1 -2.97 -78.43 35.72
N ALA A 2 -3.64 -77.74 36.63
CA ALA A 2 -3.38 -76.35 36.99
C ALA A 2 -2.06 -76.22 37.76
N TYR A 3 -1.36 -75.09 37.63
CA TYR A 3 -1.00 -74.26 38.78
C TYR A 3 -0.47 -72.89 38.32
N ALA A 4 -1.08 -71.83 38.82
CA ALA A 4 -0.55 -70.47 38.81
C ALA A 4 0.00 -70.17 40.21
N ALA A 5 1.10 -69.44 40.31
CA ALA A 5 1.42 -68.69 41.52
C ALA A 5 2.23 -67.43 41.17
N ASP A 6 1.57 -66.32 41.46
CA ASP A 6 2.07 -64.95 41.56
C ASP A 6 3.09 -64.85 42.71
N THR A 7 4.22 -64.19 42.48
CA THR A 7 5.06 -63.63 43.55
C THR A 7 5.49 -62.23 43.15
N LYS A 8 4.77 -61.24 43.69
CA LYS A 8 5.23 -59.86 43.82
C LYS A 8 6.45 -59.80 44.74
N GLU A 9 7.53 -59.19 44.29
CA GLU A 9 8.63 -58.77 45.15
C GLU A 9 8.82 -57.25 45.02
N SER A 10 8.85 -56.60 46.18
CA SER A 10 8.82 -55.16 46.39
C SER A 10 10.22 -54.53 46.38
N ASP A 11 10.38 -53.55 45.51
CA ASP A 11 11.04 -52.24 45.69
C ASP A 11 12.21 -52.12 46.70
N SER A 12 13.44 -51.91 46.20
CA SER A 12 14.34 -50.84 46.68
C SER A 12 15.60 -50.70 45.81
N GLY A 13 15.87 -49.49 45.31
CA GLY A 13 17.10 -49.19 44.59
C GLY A 13 17.00 -47.91 43.77
N SER A 14 17.28 -46.77 44.40
CA SER A 14 17.32 -45.44 43.80
C SER A 14 18.12 -45.43 42.48
N SER A 15 17.44 -45.23 41.36
CA SER A 15 18.08 -44.74 40.14
C SER A 15 17.43 -43.41 39.79
N ILE A 16 18.15 -42.32 40.09
CA ILE A 16 17.87 -41.00 39.53
C ILE A 16 18.04 -41.15 38.02
N ARG A 17 16.92 -41.39 37.30
CA ARG A 17 16.91 -41.31 35.85
C ARG A 17 16.75 -39.83 35.51
N PRO A 18 17.73 -39.18 34.85
CA PRO A 18 17.49 -37.86 34.31
C PRO A 18 16.36 -37.96 33.29
N ASN A 19 15.38 -37.07 33.37
CA ASN A 19 14.30 -36.92 32.42
C ASN A 19 14.89 -36.51 31.06
N MET A 20 15.32 -37.51 30.28
CA MET A 20 15.82 -37.31 28.93
C MET A 20 14.61 -36.97 28.03
N PRO A 21 14.60 -35.83 27.33
CA PRO A 21 13.55 -35.53 26.38
C PRO A 21 13.50 -36.66 25.34
N PHE A 22 12.29 -37.16 25.07
CA PHE A 22 12.03 -38.17 24.04
C PHE A 22 12.71 -37.75 22.74
N LEU A 23 13.70 -38.52 22.29
CA LEU A 23 14.30 -38.33 20.97
C LEU A 23 13.22 -38.66 19.94
N HIS A 24 12.66 -37.62 19.32
CA HIS A 24 11.80 -37.78 18.15
C HIS A 24 12.68 -38.40 17.06
N GLN A 25 12.50 -39.70 16.82
CA GLN A 25 13.21 -40.39 15.75
C GLN A 25 12.81 -39.72 14.42
N VAL A 26 13.77 -39.08 13.77
CA VAL A 26 13.56 -38.43 12.47
C VAL A 26 13.28 -39.53 11.45
N GLN A 27 12.01 -39.71 11.09
CA GLN A 27 11.65 -40.56 9.96
C GLN A 27 12.18 -39.91 8.69
N SER A 28 12.97 -40.65 7.90
CA SER A 28 13.45 -40.18 6.61
C SER A 28 12.26 -39.90 5.70
N VAL A 29 12.02 -38.62 5.41
CA VAL A 29 10.98 -38.20 4.46
C VAL A 29 11.58 -38.25 3.07
N THR A 30 11.10 -39.15 2.21
CA THR A 30 11.44 -39.16 0.80
C THR A 30 10.66 -38.04 0.11
N ILE A 31 11.36 -37.00 -0.34
CA ILE A 31 10.76 -35.86 -1.05
C ILE A 31 10.71 -36.22 -2.54
N THR A 32 9.55 -36.07 -3.18
CA THR A 32 9.41 -36.26 -4.63
C THR A 32 10.09 -35.10 -5.38
N ASN A 33 10.51 -35.32 -6.63
CA ASN A 33 11.17 -34.26 -7.42
C ASN A 33 10.28 -33.01 -7.56
N GLU A 34 8.97 -33.18 -7.72
CA GLU A 34 8.00 -32.08 -7.76
C GLU A 34 7.87 -31.33 -6.41
N MET A 35 8.00 -32.05 -5.28
CA MET A 35 7.97 -31.44 -3.95
C MET A 35 9.27 -30.72 -3.62
N PHE A 36 10.40 -31.24 -4.11
CA PHE A 36 11.70 -30.57 -4.09
C PHE A 36 11.66 -29.30 -4.94
N GLU A 37 11.13 -29.38 -6.15
CA GLU A 37 10.97 -28.24 -7.06
C GLU A 37 10.04 -27.18 -6.47
N LYS A 38 8.92 -27.55 -5.84
CA LYS A 38 8.07 -26.60 -5.12
C LYS A 38 8.77 -25.98 -3.90
N LEU A 39 9.55 -26.76 -3.14
CA LEU A 39 10.34 -26.22 -2.02
C LEU A 39 11.41 -25.24 -2.48
N TYR A 40 12.00 -25.48 -3.66
CA TYR A 40 13.11 -24.70 -4.20
C TYR A 40 12.65 -23.47 -5.00
N LEU A 41 11.54 -23.59 -5.73
CA LEU A 41 11.02 -22.53 -6.60
C LEU A 41 9.96 -21.66 -5.93
N ASN A 42 9.16 -22.22 -5.01
CA ASN A 42 8.14 -21.51 -4.25
C ASN A 42 8.28 -21.84 -2.76
N PRO A 43 9.36 -21.38 -2.08
CA PRO A 43 9.45 -21.52 -0.64
C PRO A 43 8.15 -21.01 -0.03
N ALA A 44 7.54 -21.81 0.85
CA ALA A 44 6.26 -21.46 1.45
C ALA A 44 6.42 -20.13 2.19
N ASN A 45 6.04 -19.04 1.55
CA ASN A 45 6.07 -17.73 2.14
C ASN A 45 4.95 -17.74 3.18
N ARG A 46 5.30 -18.06 4.43
CA ARG A 46 4.37 -18.08 5.56
C ARG A 46 4.11 -16.63 5.99
N VAL A 47 3.75 -15.77 5.05
CA VAL A 47 3.12 -14.48 5.34
C VAL A 47 1.79 -14.79 6.01
N LYS A 48 1.80 -14.80 7.35
CA LYS A 48 0.59 -14.74 8.17
C LYS A 48 -0.03 -13.35 8.01
N GLY A 49 -0.53 -13.07 6.82
CA GLY A 49 -1.18 -11.82 6.46
C GLY A 49 -2.48 -12.11 5.76
N ASN A 50 -3.43 -12.72 6.47
CA ASN A 50 -4.77 -12.99 5.93
C ASN A 50 -5.63 -11.71 5.82
N LEU A 51 -5.01 -10.53 5.67
CA LEU A 51 -5.70 -9.24 5.62
C LEU A 51 -6.42 -9.02 4.29
N VAL A 52 -5.88 -9.56 3.20
CA VAL A 52 -6.53 -9.62 1.88
C VAL A 52 -7.80 -10.48 1.91
N GLN A 53 -7.88 -11.47 2.82
CA GLN A 53 -9.05 -12.33 3.00
C GLN A 53 -10.03 -11.81 4.06
N THR A 54 -9.60 -10.87 4.92
CA THR A 54 -10.43 -10.30 5.99
C THR A 54 -11.02 -8.94 5.61
N SER A 55 -10.43 -8.25 4.64
CA SER A 55 -10.80 -6.88 4.23
C SER A 55 -11.16 -6.87 2.73
N ALA A 56 -12.20 -6.12 2.36
CA ALA A 56 -12.57 -5.96 0.95
C ALA A 56 -11.42 -5.34 0.15
N ASN A 57 -11.30 -5.71 -1.14
CA ASN A 57 -10.30 -5.12 -2.04
C ASN A 57 -10.59 -3.60 -2.19
N PRO A 58 -9.70 -2.70 -1.72
CA PRO A 58 -9.94 -1.26 -1.79
C PRO A 58 -9.63 -0.69 -3.17
N THR A 59 -8.85 -1.36 -4.02
CA THR A 59 -8.33 -0.85 -5.29
C THR A 59 -9.41 -0.30 -6.25
N PRO A 60 -10.60 -0.91 -6.39
CA PRO A 60 -11.62 -0.40 -7.32
C PRO A 60 -12.17 0.99 -6.95
N LEU A 61 -12.22 1.32 -5.66
CA LEU A 61 -12.79 2.58 -5.17
C LEU A 61 -11.99 3.84 -5.63
N PRO A 62 -10.67 3.95 -5.40
CA PRO A 62 -9.85 5.06 -5.87
C PRO A 62 -9.72 5.10 -7.41
N LEU A 63 -9.81 3.95 -8.10
CA LEU A 63 -9.86 3.90 -9.57
C LEU A 63 -11.13 4.55 -10.12
N LEU A 64 -12.29 4.26 -9.52
CA LEU A 64 -13.54 4.93 -9.89
C LEU A 64 -13.46 6.43 -9.59
N GLY A 65 -12.86 6.82 -8.46
CA GLY A 65 -12.56 8.21 -8.14
C GLY A 65 -11.73 8.90 -9.22
N PHE A 66 -10.67 8.23 -9.70
CA PHE A 66 -9.82 8.72 -10.78
C PHE A 66 -10.60 8.95 -12.07
N LEU A 67 -11.38 7.95 -12.49
CA LEU A 67 -12.17 7.98 -13.72
C LEU A 67 -13.19 9.11 -13.70
N ILE A 68 -13.94 9.23 -12.60
CA ILE A 68 -15.00 10.24 -12.46
C ILE A 68 -14.41 11.67 -12.41
N ALA A 69 -13.20 11.86 -11.88
CA ALA A 69 -12.52 13.16 -11.93
C ALA A 69 -11.90 13.46 -13.32
N SER A 70 -11.32 12.45 -13.96
CA SER A 70 -10.60 12.61 -15.24
C SER A 70 -11.55 12.82 -16.43
N THR A 71 -12.66 12.08 -16.50
CA THR A 71 -13.55 12.14 -17.66
C THR A 71 -14.12 13.56 -17.89
N PRO A 72 -14.71 14.25 -16.90
CA PRO A 72 -15.22 15.60 -17.08
C PRO A 72 -14.11 16.62 -17.38
N LEU A 73 -12.92 16.45 -16.80
CA LEU A 73 -11.78 17.32 -17.09
C LEU A 73 -11.33 17.17 -18.55
N SER A 74 -11.20 15.95 -19.07
CA SER A 74 -10.89 15.70 -20.48
C SER A 74 -11.96 16.31 -21.41
N CYS A 75 -13.24 16.18 -21.05
CA CYS A 75 -14.33 16.81 -21.80
C CYS A 75 -14.21 18.34 -21.82
N ALA A 76 -13.87 18.95 -20.68
CA ALA A 76 -13.68 20.40 -20.56
C ALA A 76 -12.46 20.90 -21.32
N LEU A 77 -11.34 20.16 -21.32
CA LEU A 77 -10.13 20.51 -22.06
C LEU A 77 -10.30 20.41 -23.58
N MET A 78 -11.13 19.48 -24.05
CA MET A 78 -11.47 19.36 -25.48
C MET A 78 -12.56 20.34 -25.94
N GLY A 79 -13.14 21.13 -25.03
CA GLY A 79 -14.25 22.03 -25.36
C GLY A 79 -15.55 21.29 -25.72
N TRP A 80 -15.72 20.05 -25.27
CA TRP A 80 -16.80 19.19 -25.74
C TRP A 80 -18.17 19.80 -25.40
N ARG A 81 -19.01 20.05 -26.42
CA ARG A 81 -20.35 20.67 -26.28
C ARG A 81 -20.31 22.04 -25.58
N GLY A 82 -19.21 22.78 -25.73
CA GLY A 82 -19.03 24.06 -25.04
C GLY A 82 -18.66 23.90 -23.56
N ALA A 83 -18.26 22.70 -23.12
CA ALA A 83 -17.64 22.51 -21.81
C ALA A 83 -16.38 23.39 -21.70
N GLY A 84 -16.24 24.09 -20.57
CA GLY A 84 -15.20 25.09 -20.37
C GLY A 84 -15.37 25.79 -19.03
N GLY A 85 -14.94 27.05 -18.93
CA GLY A 85 -15.09 27.84 -17.71
C GLY A 85 -14.10 27.49 -16.60
N GLY A 86 -12.88 27.07 -16.98
CA GLY A 86 -11.80 26.81 -16.02
C GLY A 86 -12.07 25.66 -15.05
N GLY A 87 -12.98 24.75 -15.39
CA GLY A 87 -13.30 23.58 -14.55
C GLY A 87 -14.14 23.91 -13.31
N ALA A 88 -14.76 25.11 -13.23
CA ALA A 88 -15.53 25.54 -12.06
C ALA A 88 -16.65 24.55 -11.66
N ALA A 89 -17.32 23.95 -12.65
CA ALA A 89 -18.38 22.96 -12.41
C ALA A 89 -17.86 21.62 -11.86
N THR A 90 -16.58 21.30 -12.04
CA THR A 90 -15.98 20.00 -11.70
C THR A 90 -15.10 20.06 -10.45
N ILE A 91 -14.95 21.24 -9.82
CA ILE A 91 -14.15 21.42 -8.59
C ILE A 91 -14.60 20.46 -7.48
N GLY A 92 -15.92 20.29 -7.29
CA GLY A 92 -16.46 19.34 -6.30
C GLY A 92 -16.02 17.90 -6.57
N THR A 93 -16.03 17.49 -7.84
CA THR A 93 -15.56 16.16 -8.25
C THR A 93 -14.07 15.98 -7.96
N PHE A 94 -13.26 17.02 -8.15
CA PHE A 94 -11.83 16.96 -7.84
C PHE A 94 -11.57 16.81 -6.34
N TYR A 95 -12.31 17.51 -5.48
CA TYR A 95 -12.16 17.37 -4.02
C TYR A 95 -12.56 15.98 -3.51
N PHE A 96 -13.73 15.48 -3.92
CA PHE A 96 -14.30 14.28 -3.33
C PHE A 96 -13.88 13.00 -4.06
N PHE A 97 -14.04 12.95 -5.38
CA PHE A 97 -13.75 11.74 -6.16
C PHE A 97 -12.28 11.62 -6.52
N GLY A 98 -11.70 12.69 -7.08
CA GLY A 98 -10.28 12.71 -7.44
C GLY A 98 -9.35 12.72 -6.23
N GLY A 99 -9.70 13.49 -5.20
CA GLY A 99 -8.88 13.68 -4.01
C GLY A 99 -9.21 12.72 -2.88
N MET A 100 -10.31 12.98 -2.18
CA MET A 100 -10.65 12.31 -0.92
C MET A 100 -10.76 10.79 -1.07
N LEU A 101 -11.50 10.28 -2.07
CA LEU A 101 -11.62 8.84 -2.30
C LEU A 101 -10.28 8.18 -2.65
N GLN A 102 -9.38 8.89 -3.35
CA GLN A 102 -8.05 8.36 -3.67
C GLN A 102 -7.13 8.32 -2.47
N ILE A 103 -7.13 9.36 -1.63
CA ILE A 103 -6.36 9.37 -0.39
C ILE A 103 -6.86 8.29 0.59
N LEU A 104 -8.18 8.15 0.72
CA LEU A 104 -8.76 7.06 1.53
C LEU A 104 -8.39 5.69 0.97
N GLY A 105 -8.49 5.50 -0.35
CA GLY A 105 -8.07 4.26 -1.02
C GLY A 105 -6.58 3.97 -0.80
N ALA A 106 -5.71 4.98 -0.88
CA ALA A 106 -4.29 4.85 -0.61
C ALA A 106 -4.04 4.37 0.83
N ILE A 107 -4.70 4.96 1.83
CA ILE A 107 -4.56 4.54 3.23
C ILE A 107 -5.01 3.08 3.41
N LEU A 108 -6.10 2.66 2.76
CA LEU A 108 -6.58 1.28 2.82
C LEU A 108 -5.59 0.29 2.16
N GLU A 109 -4.99 0.66 1.03
CA GLU A 109 -3.96 -0.13 0.35
C GLU A 109 -2.67 -0.23 1.18
N TRP A 110 -2.32 0.84 1.91
CA TRP A 110 -1.21 0.82 2.86
C TRP A 110 -1.45 -0.16 4.01
N ILE A 111 -2.67 -0.23 4.55
CA ILE A 111 -3.05 -1.18 5.61
C ILE A 111 -2.95 -2.64 5.12
N ILE A 112 -3.25 -2.90 3.85
CA ILE A 112 -3.15 -4.22 3.23
C ILE A 112 -1.69 -4.59 2.90
N GLY A 113 -0.78 -3.61 2.86
CA GLY A 113 0.64 -3.79 2.54
C GLY A 113 0.95 -3.66 1.05
N ASN A 114 0.06 -3.07 0.26
CA ASN A 114 0.26 -2.84 -1.17
C ASN A 114 0.90 -1.47 -1.42
N THR A 115 2.21 -1.40 -1.21
CA THR A 115 2.99 -0.15 -1.26
C THR A 115 2.96 0.53 -2.63
N PHE A 116 2.96 -0.23 -3.73
CA PHE A 116 2.93 0.32 -5.08
C PHE A 116 1.62 1.09 -5.32
N VAL A 117 0.49 0.43 -5.09
CA VAL A 117 -0.83 1.03 -5.33
C VAL A 117 -1.11 2.17 -4.35
N TYR A 118 -0.62 2.06 -3.10
CA TYR A 118 -0.64 3.17 -2.13
C TYR A 118 0.04 4.43 -2.68
N ILE A 119 1.27 4.33 -3.19
CA ILE A 119 2.02 5.50 -3.68
C ILE A 119 1.32 6.11 -4.90
N VAL A 120 0.83 5.27 -5.82
CA VAL A 120 0.11 5.72 -7.01
C VAL A 120 -1.16 6.48 -6.64
N PHE A 121 -2.05 5.92 -5.82
CA PHE A 121 -3.28 6.64 -5.45
C PHE A 121 -3.02 7.81 -4.51
N GLY A 122 -1.99 7.75 -3.67
CA GLY A 122 -1.59 8.87 -2.82
C GLY A 122 -1.12 10.07 -3.63
N SER A 123 -0.27 9.86 -4.64
CA SER A 123 0.25 10.95 -5.50
C SER A 123 -0.85 11.55 -6.39
N PHE A 124 -1.66 10.71 -7.05
CA PHE A 124 -2.80 11.19 -7.84
C PHE A 124 -3.84 11.90 -6.98
N GLY A 125 -4.12 11.41 -5.77
CA GLY A 125 -5.07 12.03 -4.86
C GLY A 125 -4.62 13.42 -4.42
N ALA A 126 -3.33 13.56 -4.09
CA ALA A 126 -2.72 14.84 -3.76
C ALA A 126 -2.75 15.82 -4.95
N PHE A 127 -2.47 15.32 -6.15
CA PHE A 127 -2.58 16.11 -7.39
C PHE A 127 -3.99 16.68 -7.57
N TRP A 128 -5.04 15.86 -7.43
CA TRP A 128 -6.42 16.31 -7.61
C TRP A 128 -6.84 17.35 -6.56
N LEU A 129 -6.40 17.21 -5.31
CA LEU A 129 -6.66 18.18 -4.25
C LEU A 129 -5.95 19.51 -4.51
N ALA A 130 -4.66 19.48 -4.89
CA ALA A 130 -3.90 20.67 -5.22
C ALA A 130 -4.50 21.41 -6.44
N PHE A 131 -4.95 20.65 -7.45
CA PHE A 131 -5.65 21.21 -8.60
C PHE A 131 -6.99 21.86 -8.19
N ALA A 132 -7.77 21.20 -7.33
CA ALA A 132 -9.04 21.73 -6.83
C ALA A 132 -8.84 23.04 -6.04
N VAL A 133 -7.81 23.10 -5.18
CA VAL A 133 -7.45 24.31 -4.41
C VAL A 133 -7.08 25.46 -5.34
N THR A 134 -6.28 25.18 -6.38
CA THR A 134 -5.84 26.19 -7.36
C THR A 134 -7.02 26.81 -8.11
N LEU A 135 -8.03 26.01 -8.44
CA LEU A 135 -9.24 26.47 -9.15
C LEU A 135 -10.30 27.07 -8.22
N THR A 136 -10.21 26.82 -6.91
CA THR A 136 -11.21 27.30 -5.95
C THR A 136 -11.09 28.84 -5.80
N PRO A 137 -12.15 29.62 -6.11
CA PRO A 137 -12.08 31.08 -6.13
C PRO A 137 -11.61 31.71 -4.82
N PHE A 138 -11.86 31.05 -3.69
CA PHE A 138 -11.45 31.50 -2.37
C PHE A 138 -9.93 31.72 -2.24
N PHE A 139 -9.11 30.86 -2.84
CA PHE A 139 -7.64 30.99 -2.78
C PHE A 139 -7.09 32.00 -3.79
N ASN A 140 -7.92 32.47 -4.73
CA ASN A 140 -7.63 33.55 -5.67
C ASN A 140 -6.29 33.43 -6.42
N ALA A 141 -5.86 32.22 -6.77
CA ALA A 141 -4.59 31.98 -7.47
C ALA A 141 -4.52 32.75 -8.80
N GLN A 142 -5.62 32.80 -9.56
CA GLN A 142 -5.72 33.57 -10.81
C GLN A 142 -5.63 35.09 -10.59
N GLY A 143 -6.06 35.58 -9.42
CA GLY A 143 -5.98 37.00 -9.07
C GLY A 143 -4.53 37.50 -9.02
N ALA A 144 -3.59 36.66 -8.57
CA ALA A 144 -2.17 37.02 -8.53
C ALA A 144 -1.59 37.34 -9.92
N PHE A 145 -2.11 36.69 -10.98
CA PHE A 145 -1.67 36.92 -12.36
C PHE A 145 -2.34 38.13 -13.02
N THR A 146 -3.41 38.67 -12.41
CA THR A 146 -4.19 39.78 -12.98
C THR A 146 -4.17 41.05 -12.12
N ALA A 147 -3.48 41.04 -10.97
CA ALA A 147 -3.47 42.13 -10.00
C ALA A 147 -3.00 43.48 -10.55
N ASN A 148 -2.05 43.49 -11.51
CA ASN A 148 -1.50 44.70 -12.10
C ASN A 148 -2.13 45.06 -13.46
N ALA A 149 -3.12 44.30 -13.92
CA ALA A 149 -3.74 44.53 -15.22
C ALA A 149 -4.71 45.71 -15.13
N THR A 150 -4.44 46.76 -15.90
CA THR A 150 -5.28 47.96 -16.00
C THR A 150 -6.16 47.95 -17.24
N THR A 151 -5.76 47.19 -18.26
CA THR A 151 -6.52 47.03 -19.51
C THR A 151 -7.11 45.64 -19.67
N ALA A 152 -8.14 45.51 -20.51
CA ALA A 152 -8.74 44.21 -20.85
C ALA A 152 -7.72 43.26 -21.51
N ALA A 153 -6.79 43.78 -22.30
CA ALA A 153 -5.74 43.01 -22.96
C ALA A 153 -4.73 42.44 -21.96
N GLU A 154 -4.28 43.26 -21.00
CA GLU A 154 -3.39 42.80 -19.91
C GLU A 154 -4.06 41.74 -19.03
N LYS A 155 -5.36 41.91 -18.75
CA LYS A 155 -6.12 40.91 -17.99
C LYS A 155 -6.23 39.59 -18.73
N ALA A 156 -6.48 39.63 -20.04
CA ALA A 156 -6.51 38.44 -20.88
C ALA A 156 -5.14 37.74 -20.94
N ALA A 157 -4.05 38.50 -21.04
CA ALA A 157 -2.69 37.97 -20.99
C ALA A 157 -2.38 37.32 -19.64
N GLY A 158 -2.74 37.95 -18.52
CA GLY A 158 -2.57 37.39 -17.18
C GLY A 158 -3.35 36.08 -16.98
N ILE A 159 -4.59 36.00 -17.49
CA ILE A 159 -5.37 34.76 -17.49
C ILE A 159 -4.69 33.69 -18.34
N ALA A 160 -4.17 34.02 -19.52
CA ALA A 160 -3.45 33.08 -20.37
C ALA A 160 -2.18 32.54 -19.68
N SER A 161 -1.43 33.39 -18.97
CA SER A 161 -0.27 32.99 -18.16
C SER A 161 -0.63 32.10 -16.97
N PHE A 162 -1.78 32.33 -16.32
CA PHE A 162 -2.29 31.43 -15.29
C PHE A 162 -2.64 30.06 -15.88
N GLN A 163 -3.33 30.02 -17.03
CA GLN A 163 -3.70 28.78 -17.70
C GLN A 163 -2.46 28.01 -18.19
N SER A 164 -1.42 28.69 -18.69
CA SER A 164 -0.16 28.02 -19.08
C SER A 164 0.60 27.46 -17.88
N SER A 165 0.63 28.16 -16.75
CA SER A 165 1.24 27.70 -15.50
C SER A 165 0.49 26.50 -14.92
N THR A 166 -0.84 26.55 -14.96
CA THR A 166 -1.71 25.43 -14.57
C THR A 166 -1.54 24.24 -15.52
N GLY A 167 -1.34 24.47 -16.81
CA GLY A 167 -1.00 23.44 -17.80
C GLY A 167 0.38 22.81 -17.58
N ALA A 168 1.36 23.58 -17.07
CA ALA A 168 2.67 23.05 -16.68
C ALA A 168 2.58 22.10 -15.48
N TYR A 169 1.65 22.34 -14.56
CA TYR A 169 1.33 21.40 -13.47
C TYR A 169 0.89 20.03 -14.01
N TRP A 170 0.13 20.01 -15.12
CA TRP A 170 -0.24 18.77 -15.77
C TRP A 170 0.93 18.04 -16.42
N LYS A 171 1.90 18.78 -16.97
CA LYS A 171 3.15 18.20 -17.47
C LYS A 171 4.02 17.62 -16.35
N ALA A 172 4.04 18.25 -15.19
CA ALA A 172 4.73 17.72 -14.01
C ALA A 172 4.10 16.41 -13.54
N ALA A 173 2.76 16.35 -13.43
CA ALA A 173 2.06 15.12 -13.08
C ALA A 173 2.14 14.01 -14.14
N ALA A 174 2.27 14.36 -15.44
CA ALA A 174 2.62 13.38 -16.47
C ALA A 174 4.08 12.88 -16.34
N GLY A 175 4.98 13.76 -15.89
CA GLY A 175 6.35 13.42 -15.53
C GLY A 175 6.45 12.45 -14.36
N ASP A 176 5.54 12.53 -13.39
CA ASP A 176 5.44 11.56 -12.30
C ASP A 176 5.15 10.14 -12.84
N MET A 177 4.21 9.99 -13.79
CA MET A 177 4.00 8.70 -14.47
C MET A 177 5.26 8.19 -15.16
N GLN A 178 6.00 9.09 -15.82
CA GLN A 178 7.25 8.74 -16.50
C GLN A 178 8.34 8.29 -15.51
N ALA A 179 8.40 8.92 -14.33
CA ALA A 179 9.29 8.55 -13.25
C ALA A 179 8.91 7.19 -12.64
N PHE A 180 7.62 6.86 -12.55
CA PHE A 180 7.16 5.53 -12.12
C PHE A 180 7.52 4.44 -13.12
N HIS A 181 7.33 4.67 -14.42
CA HIS A 181 7.80 3.75 -15.45
C HIS A 181 9.33 3.58 -15.44
N ALA A 182 10.07 4.66 -15.19
CA ALA A 182 11.53 4.60 -15.05
C ALA A 182 11.94 3.84 -13.78
N LEU A 183 11.21 3.97 -12.68
CA LEU A 183 11.44 3.22 -11.45
C LEU A 183 11.13 1.73 -11.64
N GLU A 184 10.05 1.38 -12.33
CA GLU A 184 9.76 -0.02 -12.68
C GLU A 184 10.79 -0.60 -13.63
N ALA A 185 11.23 0.16 -14.63
CA ALA A 185 12.31 -0.24 -15.52
C ALA A 185 13.62 -0.44 -14.75
N LEU A 186 13.90 0.42 -13.75
CA LEU A 186 15.05 0.29 -12.87
C LEU A 186 14.92 -0.93 -11.97
N LEU A 187 13.77 -1.14 -11.32
CA LEU A 187 13.49 -2.33 -10.48
C LEU A 187 13.52 -3.64 -11.27
N ARG A 188 13.09 -3.65 -12.54
CA ARG A 188 13.21 -4.81 -13.44
C ARG A 188 14.62 -5.01 -13.97
N SER A 189 15.44 -3.96 -14.04
CA SER A 189 16.85 -4.05 -14.47
C SER A 189 17.81 -4.36 -13.33
N VAL A 190 17.36 -4.15 -12.10
CA VAL A 190 18.05 -4.46 -10.85
C VAL A 190 17.50 -5.80 -10.35
N ASP A 191 17.75 -6.88 -11.12
CA ASP A 191 17.77 -8.23 -10.56
C ASP A 191 18.98 -8.28 -9.61
N PHE A 192 18.80 -7.80 -8.38
CA PHE A 192 19.86 -7.72 -7.39
C PHE A 192 20.07 -9.13 -6.77
N PRO A 193 21.22 -9.80 -6.98
CA PRO A 193 21.55 -11.04 -6.29
C PRO A 193 22.16 -10.71 -4.92
N LEU A 194 21.40 -10.04 -4.07
CA LEU A 194 21.86 -9.65 -2.74
C LEU A 194 20.68 -9.76 -1.77
N ASP A 195 20.64 -10.88 -1.05
CA ASP A 195 19.93 -11.02 0.22
C ASP A 195 20.48 -9.97 1.18
N LEU A 196 19.92 -8.76 1.12
CA LEU A 196 20.17 -7.80 2.18
C LEU A 196 19.50 -8.35 3.43
N PRO A 197 20.21 -8.46 4.57
CA PRO A 197 19.59 -8.74 5.85
C PRO A 197 18.82 -7.47 6.27
N VAL A 198 17.69 -7.21 5.61
CA VAL A 198 16.67 -6.33 6.15
C VAL A 198 16.10 -7.08 7.34
N GLY A 199 16.66 -6.77 8.51
CA GLY A 199 16.14 -7.29 9.77
C GLY A 199 14.66 -6.98 9.83
N ASP A 200 13.85 -8.03 9.68
CA ASP A 200 12.41 -7.95 9.70
C ASP A 200 11.99 -7.33 11.05
N LEU A 201 11.55 -6.08 11.00
CA LEU A 201 11.07 -5.35 12.17
C LEU A 201 9.78 -5.95 12.72
N SER A 202 9.09 -6.82 11.96
CA SER A 202 7.94 -7.60 12.41
C SER A 202 8.31 -8.44 13.65
N GLU A 203 9.43 -9.17 13.63
CA GLU A 203 9.81 -10.00 14.78
C GLU A 203 10.08 -9.16 16.03
N ARG A 204 10.75 -8.02 15.88
CA ARG A 204 11.08 -7.14 17.03
C ARG A 204 9.84 -6.44 17.60
N LEU A 205 8.85 -6.10 16.76
CA LEU A 205 7.60 -5.47 17.19
C LEU A 205 6.64 -6.47 17.84
N PHE A 206 6.52 -7.69 17.30
CA PHE A 206 5.66 -8.72 17.89
C PHE A 206 6.20 -9.25 19.22
N VAL A 207 7.51 -9.44 19.35
CA VAL A 207 8.14 -9.85 20.63
C VAL A 207 7.95 -8.79 21.70
N ARG A 208 8.10 -7.50 21.36
CA ARG A 208 7.86 -6.40 22.31
C ARG A 208 6.40 -6.32 22.74
N ARG A 209 5.45 -6.55 21.82
CA ARG A 209 4.01 -6.53 22.12
C ARG A 209 3.59 -7.70 23.00
N GLN A 210 4.11 -8.92 22.76
CA GLN A 210 3.81 -10.08 23.61
C GLN A 210 4.44 -9.96 25.00
N LYS A 211 5.64 -9.41 25.10
CA LYS A 211 6.27 -9.14 26.40
C LYS A 211 5.45 -8.13 27.21
N ALA A 212 5.04 -7.02 26.59
CA ALA A 212 4.22 -6.01 27.25
C ALA A 212 2.83 -6.52 27.70
N LEU A 213 2.22 -7.44 26.94
CA LEU A 213 0.95 -8.06 27.32
C LEU A 213 1.10 -9.02 28.49
N LYS A 214 2.18 -9.82 28.51
CA LYS A 214 2.49 -10.72 29.61
C LYS A 214 2.82 -9.96 30.90
N ASP A 215 3.61 -8.90 30.79
CA ASP A 215 3.94 -8.02 31.93
C ASP A 215 2.69 -7.34 32.50
N ALA A 216 1.65 -7.09 31.68
CA ALA A 216 0.36 -6.54 32.11
C ALA A 216 -0.57 -7.58 32.75
N GLU A 217 -0.52 -8.85 32.33
CA GLU A 217 -1.23 -9.96 32.99
C GLU A 217 -0.59 -10.33 34.34
N ASP A 218 0.75 -10.26 34.44
CA ASP A 218 1.48 -10.58 35.67
C ASP A 218 1.36 -9.47 36.75
N SER A 219 0.78 -8.31 36.42
CA SER A 219 0.60 -7.15 37.31
C SER A 219 -0.86 -6.86 37.70
N ALA A 220 -1.81 -7.72 37.30
CA ALA A 220 -3.21 -7.70 37.70
C ALA A 220 -3.54 -8.83 38.69
#